data_AF-A0A8J4XHT7-F1
#
_entry.id   AF-A0A8J4XHT7-F1
#
_cell.length_a   1.000
_cell.length_b   1.000
_cell.length_c   1.000
_cell.angle_alpha   90.00
_cell.angle_beta   90.00
_cell.angle_gamma   90.00
#
_symmetry.space_group_name_H-M   'P 1'
#
loop_
_entity.id
_entity.type
_entity.pdbx_description
1 polymer ?
#
loop_
_entity_poly.entity_id
_entity_poly.type
_entity_poly.pdbx_seq_one_letter_code
_entity_poly.pdbx_strand_id
1 'polypeptide(L)'
;EEYYGRELILADRDMVEQEANEILKGADVSDVAFLVVGDPFGATTHSDLVLRAVNAGIKYRVIHNASILNAVGCCGLQLYNFGETVSIVFWTDSWKPESFYDKIKRNRDMGMHTLCLLDIKVKEQSMENLMRGRKVYEPPRFMTVARAAEQLLEVVQNRRERAENP
;
A
#
# COMPACT_ATOMS: atom_id res chain seq x y z
N GLU A 1 -8.16 13.71 19.43
CA GLU A 1 -7.24 13.82 20.58
C GLU A 1 -7.98 13.69 21.91
N GLU A 2 -9.12 14.35 22.07
CA GLU A 2 -9.97 14.28 23.28
C GLU A 2 -10.33 12.84 23.71
N TYR A 3 -10.64 11.95 22.75
CA TYR A 3 -10.93 10.54 23.04
C TYR A 3 -9.74 9.76 23.64
N TYR A 4 -8.50 10.10 23.26
CA TYR A 4 -7.30 9.39 23.72
C TYR A 4 -6.58 10.09 24.88
N GLY A 5 -6.97 11.33 25.21
CA GLY A 5 -6.31 12.13 26.24
C GLY A 5 -4.82 12.40 25.96
N ARG A 6 -4.41 12.29 24.68
CA ARG A 6 -3.03 12.46 24.20
C ARG A 6 -3.05 13.21 22.87
N GLU A 7 -2.00 14.00 22.65
CA GLU A 7 -1.71 14.62 21.37
C GLU A 7 -1.43 13.54 20.32
N LEU A 8 -1.98 13.70 19.12
CA LEU A 8 -1.76 12.81 17.99
C LEU A 8 -0.88 13.52 16.95
N ILE A 9 0.33 13.02 16.80
CA ILE A 9 1.24 13.51 15.77
C ILE A 9 0.94 12.78 14.47
N LEU A 10 0.56 13.53 13.43
CA LEU A 10 0.35 12.96 12.10
C LEU A 10 1.69 12.59 11.48
N ALA A 11 1.92 11.28 11.32
CA ALA A 11 3.04 10.75 10.56
C ALA A 11 2.66 10.64 9.08
N ASP A 12 3.26 11.48 8.24
CA ASP A 12 3.10 11.37 6.79
C ASP A 12 4.08 10.39 6.16
N ARG A 13 3.95 10.19 4.84
CA ARG A 13 4.73 9.19 4.11
C ARG A 13 6.24 9.43 4.25
N ASP A 14 6.67 10.68 4.15
CA ASP A 14 8.09 11.05 4.29
C ASP A 14 8.59 10.73 5.70
N MET A 15 7.79 11.04 6.73
CA MET A 15 8.13 10.67 8.10
C MET A 15 8.24 9.15 8.30
N VAL A 16 7.35 8.38 7.72
CA VAL A 16 7.32 6.92 7.90
C VAL A 16 8.42 6.21 7.09
N GLU A 17 8.67 6.64 5.85
CA GLU A 17 9.61 5.96 4.96
C GLU A 17 11.06 6.50 5.11
N GLN A 18 11.24 7.81 5.25
CA GLN A 18 12.55 8.46 5.27
C GLN A 18 12.98 8.86 6.68
N GLU A 19 12.08 9.42 7.48
CA GLU A 19 12.38 9.95 8.81
C GLU A 19 11.94 9.01 9.94
N ALA A 20 11.93 7.69 9.72
CA ALA A 20 11.47 6.70 10.70
C ALA A 20 12.21 6.80 12.05
N ASN A 21 13.41 7.38 12.06
CA ASN A 21 14.16 7.68 13.27
C ASN A 21 13.44 8.67 14.20
N GLU A 22 12.67 9.61 13.65
CA GLU A 22 11.84 10.54 14.46
C GLU A 22 10.68 9.80 15.14
N ILE A 23 10.14 8.75 14.51
CA ILE A 23 9.12 7.89 15.13
C ILE A 23 9.72 7.06 16.27
N LEU A 24 10.95 6.56 16.10
CA LEU A 24 11.65 5.77 17.13
C LEU A 24 12.33 6.62 18.20
N LYS A 25 12.36 7.94 18.04
CA LYS A 25 13.08 8.86 18.92
C LYS A 25 12.47 8.87 20.32
N GLY A 26 13.31 8.58 21.32
CA GLY A 26 12.87 8.49 22.71
C GLY A 26 12.06 7.23 23.04
N ALA A 27 11.88 6.31 22.09
CA ALA A 27 11.22 5.02 22.34
C ALA A 27 12.07 4.07 23.21
N ASP A 28 13.34 4.40 23.46
CA ASP A 28 14.22 3.76 24.43
C ASP A 28 13.95 4.21 25.88
N VAL A 29 13.32 5.37 26.07
CA VAL A 29 13.06 5.98 27.38
C VAL A 29 11.57 6.01 27.74
N SER A 30 10.68 6.17 26.77
CA SER A 30 9.23 6.25 26.97
C SER A 30 8.46 5.40 25.95
N ASP A 31 7.24 5.00 26.31
CA ASP A 31 6.35 4.27 25.39
C ASP A 31 5.90 5.16 24.23
N VAL A 32 6.21 4.73 23.00
CA VAL A 32 5.77 5.38 21.75
C VAL A 32 4.84 4.44 21.00
N ALA A 33 3.70 4.95 20.53
CA ALA A 33 2.72 4.21 19.76
C ALA A 33 2.62 4.75 18.33
N PHE A 34 2.76 3.85 17.35
CA PHE A 34 2.55 4.16 15.93
C PHE A 34 1.23 3.57 15.45
N LEU A 35 0.27 4.43 15.15
CA LEU A 35 -1.09 4.03 14.78
C LEU A 35 -1.23 3.98 13.25
N VAL A 36 -1.78 2.88 12.76
CA VAL A 36 -1.93 2.61 11.33
C VAL A 36 -3.34 2.13 11.01
N VAL A 37 -3.78 2.33 9.77
CA VAL A 37 -5.09 1.86 9.31
C VAL A 37 -5.01 0.35 9.06
N GLY A 38 -5.95 -0.40 9.63
CA GLY A 38 -6.02 -1.85 9.48
C GLY A 38 -4.97 -2.57 10.33
N ASP A 39 -4.34 -3.59 9.77
CA ASP A 39 -3.30 -4.37 10.44
C ASP A 39 -1.89 -3.87 10.04
N PRO A 40 -0.96 -3.74 11.00
CA PRO A 40 0.41 -3.26 10.72
C PRO A 40 1.16 -4.06 9.65
N PHE A 41 0.84 -5.33 9.41
CA PHE A 41 1.54 -6.17 8.43
C PHE A 41 0.65 -6.66 7.28
N GLY A 42 -0.63 -6.26 7.26
CA GLY A 42 -1.60 -6.76 6.28
C GLY A 42 -1.30 -6.36 4.83
N ALA A 43 -0.80 -5.15 4.58
CA ALA A 43 -0.50 -4.67 3.23
C ALA A 43 0.34 -3.39 3.27
N THR A 44 1.26 -3.28 4.23
CA THR A 44 2.02 -2.06 4.47
C THR A 44 3.53 -2.34 4.42
N THR A 45 4.33 -1.28 4.40
CA THR A 45 5.78 -1.33 4.47
C THR A 45 6.31 -1.26 5.91
N HIS A 46 5.45 -1.31 6.92
CA HIS A 46 5.82 -1.05 8.32
C HIS A 46 6.72 -2.10 8.96
N SER A 47 6.95 -3.24 8.29
CA SER A 47 7.99 -4.19 8.68
C SER A 47 9.39 -3.55 8.73
N ASP A 48 9.66 -2.54 7.89
CA ASP A 48 10.93 -1.79 7.94
C ASP A 48 11.13 -1.07 9.29
N LEU A 49 10.06 -0.46 9.83
CA LEU A 49 10.11 0.22 11.13
C LEU A 49 10.46 -0.75 12.26
N VAL A 50 9.94 -1.98 12.20
CA VAL A 50 10.26 -3.05 13.16
C VAL A 50 11.73 -3.44 13.06
N LEU A 51 12.26 -3.61 11.85
CA LEU A 51 13.68 -3.92 11.65
C LEU A 51 14.59 -2.82 12.21
N ARG A 52 14.24 -1.55 11.99
CA ARG A 52 14.98 -0.41 12.56
C ARG A 52 14.94 -0.42 14.09
N ALA A 53 13.80 -0.69 14.70
CA ALA A 53 13.68 -0.80 16.16
C ALA A 53 14.56 -1.92 16.72
N VAL A 54 14.55 -3.10 16.10
CA VAL A 54 15.40 -4.24 16.48
C VAL A 54 16.89 -3.89 16.40
N ASN A 55 17.32 -3.27 15.30
CA ASN A 55 18.71 -2.86 15.10
C ASN A 55 19.17 -1.80 16.11
N ALA A 56 18.26 -0.94 16.57
CA ALA A 56 18.50 0.06 17.60
C ALA A 56 18.41 -0.50 19.04
N GLY A 57 18.10 -1.79 19.22
CA GLY A 57 17.89 -2.38 20.54
C GLY A 57 16.62 -1.93 21.25
N ILE A 58 15.69 -1.32 20.52
CA ILE A 58 14.41 -0.82 21.06
C ILE A 58 13.43 -1.98 21.11
N LYS A 59 12.86 -2.23 22.30
CA LYS A 59 11.79 -3.21 22.45
C LYS A 59 10.54 -2.70 21.75
N TYR A 60 9.89 -3.55 20.98
CA TYR A 60 8.64 -3.21 20.31
C TYR A 60 7.58 -4.27 20.63
N ARG A 61 6.31 -3.87 20.45
CA ARG A 61 5.16 -4.76 20.52
C ARG A 61 4.23 -4.46 19.36
N VAL A 62 3.76 -5.50 18.70
CA VAL A 62 2.76 -5.40 17.64
C VAL A 62 1.38 -5.68 18.23
N ILE A 63 0.42 -4.82 17.92
CA ILE A 63 -0.99 -5.02 18.26
C ILE A 63 -1.74 -5.18 16.93
N HIS A 64 -2.23 -6.39 16.67
CA HIS A 64 -2.93 -6.74 15.45
C HIS A 64 -4.35 -6.19 15.40
N ASN A 65 -4.90 -6.07 14.19
CA ASN A 65 -6.27 -5.63 13.95
C ASN A 65 -6.86 -6.30 12.69
N ALA A 66 -8.10 -5.95 12.32
CA ALA A 66 -8.70 -6.36 11.06
C ALA A 66 -7.89 -5.84 9.85
N SER A 67 -7.85 -6.64 8.77
CA SER A 67 -7.12 -6.32 7.55
C SER A 67 -8.01 -6.53 6.34
N ILE A 68 -7.81 -5.77 5.25
CA ILE A 68 -8.55 -6.03 4.02
C ILE A 68 -8.30 -7.45 3.49
N LEU A 69 -7.13 -8.03 3.78
CA LEU A 69 -6.78 -9.40 3.40
C LEU A 69 -7.71 -10.46 4.01
N ASN A 70 -8.27 -10.20 5.20
CA ASN A 70 -9.23 -11.12 5.83
C ASN A 70 -10.69 -10.66 5.62
N ALA A 71 -10.93 -9.35 5.60
CA ALA A 71 -12.27 -8.79 5.44
C ALA A 71 -12.89 -9.10 4.07
N VAL A 72 -12.09 -9.32 3.02
CA VAL A 72 -12.58 -9.71 1.69
C VAL A 72 -13.40 -11.02 1.69
N GLY A 73 -13.31 -11.83 2.75
CA GLY A 73 -14.19 -12.99 2.95
C GLY A 73 -15.68 -12.63 2.95
N CYS A 74 -16.04 -11.36 3.19
CA CYS A 74 -17.41 -10.87 3.06
C CYS A 74 -18.00 -11.01 1.64
N CYS A 75 -17.15 -11.19 0.62
CA CYS A 75 -17.59 -11.47 -0.75
C CYS A 75 -18.18 -12.89 -0.93
N GLY A 76 -18.18 -13.73 0.11
CA GLY A 76 -18.63 -15.13 0.03
C GLY A 76 -17.61 -16.06 -0.62
N LEU A 77 -16.45 -15.53 -1.03
CA LEU A 77 -15.33 -16.30 -1.55
C LEU A 77 -14.51 -16.86 -0.39
N GLN A 78 -14.03 -18.08 -0.59
CA GLN A 78 -13.28 -18.76 0.43
C GLN A 78 -11.85 -18.22 0.52
N LEU A 79 -11.45 -17.74 1.69
CA LEU A 79 -10.13 -17.15 1.91
C LEU A 79 -8.96 -18.09 1.55
N TYR A 80 -9.11 -19.41 1.74
CA TYR A 80 -8.06 -20.36 1.35
C TYR A 80 -7.82 -20.43 -0.17
N ASN A 81 -8.78 -19.98 -0.98
CA ASN A 81 -8.68 -19.96 -2.44
C ASN A 81 -8.10 -18.65 -2.98
N PHE A 82 -7.63 -17.73 -2.14
CA PHE A 82 -6.94 -16.53 -2.61
C PHE A 82 -5.45 -16.84 -2.84
N GLY A 83 -4.97 -16.52 -4.05
CA GLY A 83 -3.57 -16.66 -4.44
C GLY A 83 -2.73 -15.43 -4.10
N GLU A 84 -1.69 -15.17 -4.89
CA GLU A 84 -0.83 -14.00 -4.69
C GLU A 84 -1.65 -12.70 -4.82
N THR A 85 -1.63 -11.87 -3.77
CA THR A 85 -2.27 -10.53 -3.81
C THR A 85 -1.47 -9.60 -4.71
N VAL A 86 -2.15 -8.74 -5.46
CA VAL A 86 -1.52 -7.82 -6.43
C VAL A 86 -1.85 -6.37 -6.11
N SER A 87 -0.98 -5.45 -6.53
CA SER A 87 -1.23 -4.01 -6.46
C SER A 87 -1.36 -3.43 -7.87
N ILE A 88 -2.51 -2.85 -8.19
CA ILE A 88 -2.75 -2.15 -9.46
C ILE A 88 -2.39 -0.68 -9.24
N VAL A 89 -1.31 -0.25 -9.88
CA VAL A 89 -0.74 1.10 -9.77
C VAL A 89 -1.32 2.06 -10.80
N PHE A 90 -1.38 3.36 -10.49
CA PHE A 90 -1.74 4.35 -11.49
C PHE A 90 -0.72 4.38 -12.63
N TRP A 91 -1.22 4.33 -13.86
CA TRP A 91 -0.41 4.62 -15.02
C TRP A 91 -0.12 6.11 -15.18
N THR A 92 1.06 6.41 -15.72
CA THR A 92 1.43 7.73 -16.23
C THR A 92 1.65 7.63 -17.74
N ASP A 93 1.79 8.77 -18.41
CA ASP A 93 2.01 8.81 -19.86
C ASP A 93 3.32 8.09 -20.27
N SER A 94 4.32 8.09 -19.40
CA SER A 94 5.64 7.48 -19.63
C SER A 94 5.81 6.12 -18.95
N TRP A 95 4.90 5.69 -18.08
CA TRP A 95 5.04 4.47 -17.29
C TRP A 95 3.71 3.74 -17.12
N LYS A 96 3.59 2.63 -17.86
CA LYS A 96 2.41 1.75 -17.88
C LYS A 96 2.80 0.29 -17.58
N PRO A 97 3.15 -0.07 -16.34
CA PRO A 97 3.50 -1.43 -16.00
C PRO A 97 2.30 -2.36 -16.16
N GLU A 98 2.56 -3.59 -16.62
CA GLU A 98 1.53 -4.63 -16.79
C GLU A 98 1.79 -5.87 -15.91
N SER A 99 2.85 -5.86 -15.09
CA SER A 99 3.32 -7.05 -14.35
C SER A 99 2.32 -7.59 -13.32
N PHE A 100 1.41 -6.74 -12.81
CA PHE A 100 0.31 -7.20 -11.95
C PHE A 100 -0.65 -8.14 -12.68
N TYR A 101 -0.79 -8.01 -14.01
CA TYR A 101 -1.64 -8.86 -14.82
C TYR A 101 -1.10 -10.30 -14.87
N ASP A 102 0.22 -10.49 -14.98
CA ASP A 102 0.83 -11.83 -15.00
C ASP A 102 0.52 -12.63 -13.74
N LYS A 103 0.48 -11.96 -12.59
CA LYS A 103 0.12 -12.57 -11.30
C LYS A 103 -1.36 -12.92 -11.24
N ILE A 104 -2.25 -12.04 -11.70
CA ILE A 104 -3.69 -12.32 -11.82
C ILE A 104 -3.91 -13.54 -12.72
N LYS A 105 -3.25 -13.57 -13.88
CA LYS A 105 -3.31 -14.68 -14.83
C LYS A 105 -2.82 -15.98 -14.20
N ARG A 106 -1.68 -15.96 -13.50
CA ARG A 106 -1.14 -17.14 -12.81
C ARG A 106 -2.11 -17.69 -11.76
N ASN A 107 -2.68 -16.84 -10.91
CA ASN A 107 -3.69 -17.26 -9.94
C ASN A 107 -4.89 -17.91 -10.64
N ARG A 108 -5.38 -17.29 -11.72
CA ARG A 108 -6.49 -17.84 -12.52
C ARG A 108 -6.17 -19.20 -13.13
N ASP A 109 -4.98 -19.36 -13.71
CA ASP A 109 -4.51 -20.62 -14.30
C ASP A 109 -4.43 -21.74 -13.23
N MET A 110 -4.21 -21.37 -11.97
CA MET A 110 -4.20 -22.28 -10.81
C MET A 110 -5.58 -22.46 -10.15
N GLY A 111 -6.65 -21.83 -10.66
CA GLY A 111 -7.99 -21.89 -10.07
C GLY A 111 -8.18 -21.04 -8.81
N MET A 112 -7.28 -20.08 -8.56
CA MET A 112 -7.28 -19.21 -7.37
C MET A 112 -7.93 -17.85 -7.65
N HIS A 113 -8.56 -17.27 -6.63
CA HIS A 113 -9.00 -15.88 -6.59
C HIS A 113 -7.80 -14.93 -6.43
N THR A 114 -7.94 -13.69 -6.90
CA THR A 114 -6.92 -12.65 -6.72
C THR A 114 -7.53 -11.46 -6.02
N LEU A 115 -6.96 -11.06 -4.89
CA LEU A 115 -7.24 -9.76 -4.28
C LEU A 115 -6.37 -8.71 -4.97
N CYS A 116 -7.01 -7.72 -5.58
CA CYS A 116 -6.35 -6.60 -6.23
C CYS A 116 -6.43 -5.37 -5.32
N LEU A 117 -5.31 -5.00 -4.70
CA LEU A 117 -5.17 -3.73 -4.00
C LEU A 117 -5.02 -2.60 -5.02
N LEU A 118 -5.70 -1.49 -4.77
CA LEU A 118 -5.72 -0.35 -5.69
C LEU A 118 -4.84 0.77 -5.16
N ASP A 119 -4.14 1.45 -6.08
CA ASP A 119 -3.19 2.49 -5.74
C ASP A 119 -3.82 3.66 -4.98
N ILE A 120 -3.02 4.23 -4.08
CA ILE A 120 -3.37 5.41 -3.31
C ILE A 120 -2.22 6.39 -3.39
N LYS A 121 -2.51 7.58 -3.91
CA LYS A 121 -1.56 8.69 -4.00
C LYS A 121 -1.95 9.75 -2.99
N VAL A 122 -1.24 9.81 -1.86
CA VAL A 122 -1.42 10.82 -0.81
C VAL A 122 -0.18 11.69 -0.74
N LYS A 123 -0.35 13.01 -0.63
CA LYS A 123 0.75 13.98 -0.49
C LYS A 123 1.84 13.83 -1.57
N GLU A 124 1.46 13.56 -2.82
CA GLU A 124 2.42 13.61 -3.93
C GLU A 124 2.65 15.07 -4.35
N GLN A 125 3.89 15.43 -4.62
CA GLN A 125 4.20 16.68 -5.33
C GLN A 125 4.05 16.43 -6.83
N SER A 126 3.49 17.41 -7.55
CA SER A 126 3.57 17.39 -9.01
C SER A 126 5.05 17.42 -9.45
N MET A 127 5.36 16.83 -10.59
CA MET A 127 6.72 16.84 -11.12
C MET A 127 7.29 18.26 -11.22
N GLU A 128 6.44 19.21 -11.59
CA GLU A 128 6.81 20.64 -11.65
C GLU A 128 7.15 21.21 -10.26
N ASN A 129 6.32 20.93 -9.24
CA ASN A 129 6.56 21.39 -7.89
C ASN A 129 7.81 20.75 -7.29
N LEU A 130 8.03 19.45 -7.55
CA LEU A 130 9.23 18.72 -7.15
C LEU A 130 10.49 19.32 -7.78
N MET A 131 10.49 19.53 -9.11
CA MET A 131 11.62 20.15 -9.83
C MET A 131 11.92 21.57 -9.36
N ARG A 132 10.90 22.31 -8.88
CA ARG A 132 11.03 23.68 -8.35
C ARG A 132 11.27 23.73 -6.84
N GLY A 133 11.42 22.58 -6.17
CA GLY A 133 11.60 22.50 -4.71
C GLY A 133 10.41 23.05 -3.91
N ARG A 134 9.22 23.16 -4.51
CA ARG A 134 8.01 23.66 -3.86
C ARG A 134 7.29 22.53 -3.15
N LYS A 135 7.11 22.66 -1.83
CA LYS A 135 6.34 21.72 -1.00
C LYS A 135 4.83 21.93 -1.17
N VAL A 136 4.35 21.87 -2.41
CA VAL A 136 2.92 21.94 -2.75
C VAL A 136 2.46 20.54 -3.12
N TYR A 137 1.55 20.02 -2.30
CA TYR A 137 1.04 18.66 -2.42
C TYR A 137 -0.32 18.64 -3.12
N GLU A 138 -0.48 17.69 -4.03
CA GLU A 138 -1.75 17.41 -4.68
C GLU A 138 -2.75 16.79 -3.68
N PRO A 139 -4.06 16.98 -3.90
CA PRO A 139 -5.07 16.32 -3.09
C PRO A 139 -4.95 14.79 -3.20
N PRO A 140 -5.31 14.04 -2.13
CA PRO A 140 -5.25 12.59 -2.16
C PRO A 140 -6.09 12.01 -3.31
N ARG A 141 -5.50 11.08 -4.06
CA ARG A 141 -6.16 10.36 -5.16
C ARG A 141 -6.18 8.87 -4.85
N PHE A 142 -7.38 8.32 -4.80
CA PHE A 142 -7.61 6.89 -4.63
C PHE A 142 -8.04 6.31 -5.98
N MET A 143 -7.39 5.24 -6.42
CA MET A 143 -7.79 4.57 -7.64
C MET A 143 -9.18 3.96 -7.47
N THR A 144 -10.08 4.25 -8.40
CA THR A 144 -11.41 3.64 -8.43
C THR A 144 -11.35 2.25 -9.07
N VAL A 145 -12.30 1.40 -8.72
CA VAL A 145 -12.47 0.08 -9.35
C VAL A 145 -12.65 0.22 -10.87
N ALA A 146 -13.40 1.24 -11.31
CA ALA A 146 -13.58 1.53 -12.73
C ALA A 146 -12.25 1.79 -13.44
N ARG A 147 -11.38 2.64 -12.85
CA ARG A 147 -10.06 2.94 -13.42
C ARG A 147 -9.15 1.71 -13.46
N ALA A 148 -9.17 0.90 -12.42
CA ALA A 148 -8.42 -0.35 -12.39
C ALA A 148 -8.89 -1.33 -13.48
N ALA A 149 -10.20 -1.45 -13.68
CA ALA A 149 -10.80 -2.28 -14.71
C ALA A 149 -10.43 -1.79 -16.13
N GLU A 150 -10.47 -0.48 -16.37
CA GLU A 150 -10.00 0.11 -17.64
C GLU A 150 -8.54 -0.26 -17.94
N GLN A 151 -7.64 -0.11 -16.97
CA GLN A 151 -6.23 -0.48 -17.15
C GLN A 151 -6.07 -1.97 -17.46
N LEU A 152 -6.80 -2.86 -16.76
CA LEU A 152 -6.77 -4.30 -17.04
C LEU A 152 -7.28 -4.63 -18.45
N LEU A 153 -8.33 -3.96 -18.92
CA LEU A 153 -8.86 -4.14 -20.28
C LEU A 153 -7.84 -3.67 -21.34
N GLU A 154 -7.16 -2.53 -21.10
CA GLU A 154 -6.09 -2.05 -21.99
C GLU A 154 -4.91 -3.04 -22.03
N VAL A 155 -4.50 -3.62 -20.89
CA VAL A 155 -3.46 -4.68 -20.88
C VAL A 155 -3.87 -5.88 -21.74
N VAL A 156 -5.12 -6.35 -21.60
CA VAL A 156 -5.63 -7.47 -22.41
C VAL A 156 -5.59 -7.13 -23.89
N GLN A 157 -5.98 -5.92 -24.27
CA GLN A 157 -5.92 -5.46 -25.66
C GLN A 157 -4.49 -5.41 -26.17
N ASN A 158 -3.57 -4.78 -25.45
CA ASN A 158 -2.15 -4.66 -25.81
C ASN A 158 -1.51 -6.04 -26.01
N ARG A 159 -1.87 -7.03 -25.19
CA ARG A 159 -1.35 -8.41 -25.31
C ARG A 159 -1.89 -9.12 -26.54
N ARG A 160 -3.17 -8.95 -26.86
CA ARG A 160 -3.77 -9.49 -28.10
C ARG A 160 -3.10 -8.91 -29.34
N GLU A 161 -2.83 -7.61 -29.35
CA GLU A 161 -2.14 -6.93 -30.45
C GLU A 161 -0.69 -7.44 -30.63
N ARG A 162 -0.03 -7.84 -29.53
CA ARG A 162 1.29 -8.48 -29.52
C ARG A 162 1.26 -9.98 -29.81
N ALA A 163 0.09 -10.57 -30.10
CA ALA A 163 -0.12 -12.01 -30.25
C ALA A 163 0.33 -12.84 -29.03
N GLU A 164 0.33 -12.23 -27.84
CA GLU A 164 0.50 -12.93 -26.57
C GLU A 164 -0.83 -13.57 -26.15
N ASN A 165 -0.80 -14.61 -25.30
CA ASN A 165 -2.01 -15.20 -24.74
C ASN A 165 -2.43 -14.43 -23.48
N PRO A 166 -3.45 -13.55 -23.55
CA PRO A 166 -3.92 -12.78 -22.40
C PRO A 166 -4.57 -13.67 -21.35
#